data_AF-A0A3Q2HBZ9-F1
#
_entry.id   AF-A0A3Q2HBZ9-F1
#
_cell.length_a   1.000
_cell.length_b   1.000
_cell.length_c   1.000
_cell.angle_alpha   90.00
_cell.angle_beta   90.00
_cell.angle_gamma   90.00
#
_symmetry.space_group_name_H-M   'P 1'
#
loop_
_entity.id
_entity.type
_entity.pdbx_description
1 polymer ?
#
loop_
_entity_poly.entity_id
_entity_poly.type
_entity_poly.pdbx_seq_one_letter_code
_entity_poly.pdbx_strand_id
1 'polypeptide(L)'
;TTVHQLRCGADAHTRETRRRETHVTAPGRTAHGGDAAGGPGSGTDQGDGIQTPQTDHGPAEGRRPCRDRAPAGLHAPPPEPPEHQARARSRPPRPARYTPALRRTSLRTPHRTRGPSAAPPVPGDALRTQPARKFRKEGASQESSHGPQSRPPGEPRPQAEPHPLSAGSRRRSHAHRASHAHRGPVHWNEFFPIADGDQQSPIEIKTKEVKYDSSLRPLTIKYDPSSAKIISNSGHSFSVGFDDTENKSVLRGGPLTGSYRLRQFHLHWGSADDHGSEHVVDGVRYAAELHIVHWNSDKYPSFVEAAHEPDGLAVLGVFLQVGEHNSQLQKITDTLDSIKEKGKQTLFTNFDPLSLLPPSWDYWTYPGSLTVPPLLESVTWIILKQPINISSQQLAKFRTLLCTAEGETAAFLLSNHRPPQPLKGRKVHLQATVPSEHC
;
A
#
# COMPACT_ATOMS: atom_id res chain seq x y z
N THR A 1 5.09 20.73 -16.51
CA THR A 1 4.37 21.46 -15.46
C THR A 1 3.76 20.46 -14.49
N THR A 2 3.72 20.78 -13.20
CA THR A 2 3.59 19.81 -12.09
C THR A 2 2.25 19.06 -12.05
N VAL A 3 2.26 17.74 -11.89
CA VAL A 3 1.08 16.95 -11.54
C VAL A 3 1.10 16.70 -10.02
N HIS A 4 0.23 17.41 -9.29
CA HIS A 4 0.04 17.25 -7.86
C HIS A 4 -1.22 16.43 -7.57
N GLN A 5 -1.10 15.49 -6.63
CA GLN A 5 -2.12 15.05 -5.67
C GLN A 5 -3.54 14.73 -6.18
N LEU A 6 -3.89 13.45 -6.12
CA LEU A 6 -5.19 13.07 -5.54
C LEU A 6 -5.21 13.56 -4.08
N ARG A 7 -5.75 14.76 -3.84
CA ARG A 7 -6.05 15.23 -2.48
C ARG A 7 -7.30 14.54 -1.98
N CYS A 8 -7.19 13.78 -0.90
CA CYS A 8 -8.35 13.45 -0.08
C CYS A 8 -8.82 14.73 0.62
N GLY A 9 -9.74 15.46 -0.01
CA GLY A 9 -10.41 16.61 0.60
C GLY A 9 -11.54 16.15 1.51
N ALA A 10 -11.30 16.17 2.81
CA ALA A 10 -12.34 16.02 3.82
C ALA A 10 -12.68 17.40 4.40
N ASP A 11 -13.61 18.12 3.75
CA ASP A 11 -14.28 19.31 4.28
C ASP A 11 -15.64 19.45 3.58
N ALA A 12 -16.71 19.02 4.23
CA ALA A 12 -18.08 19.05 3.71
C ALA A 12 -18.94 20.04 4.50
N HIS A 13 -19.00 21.30 4.03
CA HIS A 13 -19.90 22.32 4.57
C HIS A 13 -20.48 23.23 3.49
N THR A 14 -21.63 22.82 2.95
CA THR A 14 -22.60 23.71 2.31
C THR A 14 -24.02 23.23 2.62
N ARG A 15 -24.83 24.11 3.21
CA ARG A 15 -26.29 23.93 3.29
C ARG A 15 -26.87 24.26 1.92
N GLU A 16 -27.64 23.36 1.32
CA GLU A 16 -28.52 23.69 0.20
C GLU A 16 -29.99 23.58 0.66
N THR A 17 -30.75 24.66 0.52
CA THR A 17 -32.14 24.73 1.00
C THR A 17 -33.14 24.21 -0.02
N ARG A 18 -33.95 23.25 0.42
CA ARG A 18 -35.13 22.70 -0.28
C ARG A 18 -36.09 23.81 -0.78
N ARG A 19 -36.39 23.81 -2.08
CA ARG A 19 -37.72 24.23 -2.58
C ARG A 19 -38.34 23.14 -3.45
N ARG A 20 -39.63 22.92 -3.23
CA ARG A 20 -40.50 22.08 -4.06
C ARG A 20 -41.04 22.94 -5.19
N GLU A 21 -41.31 22.34 -6.33
CA GLU A 21 -42.49 22.68 -7.12
C GLU A 21 -43.09 21.40 -7.71
N THR A 22 -44.41 21.34 -7.70
CA THR A 22 -45.22 20.19 -8.09
C THR A 22 -45.99 20.54 -9.35
N HIS A 23 -46.09 19.64 -10.32
CA HIS A 23 -47.28 19.63 -11.17
C HIS A 23 -47.79 18.21 -11.46
N VAL A 24 -49.11 18.14 -11.50
CA VAL A 24 -49.96 16.95 -11.61
C VAL A 24 -50.44 16.82 -13.05
N THR A 25 -50.50 15.59 -13.58
CA THR A 25 -51.64 15.11 -14.40
C THR A 25 -51.64 13.59 -14.61
N ALA A 26 -52.78 12.97 -14.32
CA ALA A 26 -53.27 11.70 -14.87
C ALA A 26 -54.79 11.86 -15.09
N PRO A 27 -55.39 11.22 -16.12
CA PRO A 27 -56.20 10.00 -15.88
C PRO A 27 -56.12 9.00 -17.08
N GLY A 28 -56.76 7.81 -17.11
CA GLY A 28 -57.64 7.06 -16.20
C GLY A 28 -57.61 5.54 -16.52
N ARG A 29 -58.06 4.63 -15.64
CA ARG A 29 -59.40 3.93 -15.62
C ARG A 29 -59.77 3.24 -16.96
N THR A 30 -60.27 1.99 -17.04
CA THR A 30 -61.12 1.10 -16.18
C THR A 30 -60.66 -0.39 -16.28
N ALA A 31 -60.97 -1.41 -15.46
CA ALA A 31 -61.92 -1.75 -14.37
C ALA A 31 -62.91 -2.89 -14.73
N HIS A 32 -62.98 -3.92 -13.86
CA HIS A 32 -63.96 -5.03 -13.63
C HIS A 32 -63.17 -6.30 -13.21
N GLY A 33 -63.49 -7.11 -12.19
CA GLY A 33 -64.66 -7.24 -11.29
C GLY A 33 -65.20 -8.70 -11.36
N GLY A 34 -65.47 -9.45 -10.29
CA GLY A 34 -65.35 -9.23 -8.83
C GLY A 34 -65.75 -10.51 -8.03
N ASP A 35 -65.91 -10.39 -6.69
CA ASP A 35 -66.73 -11.21 -5.77
C ASP A 35 -66.46 -12.75 -5.64
N ALA A 36 -66.82 -13.51 -4.58
CA ALA A 36 -67.21 -13.32 -3.16
C ALA A 36 -67.36 -14.75 -2.52
N ALA A 37 -67.51 -15.01 -1.20
CA ALA A 37 -67.08 -14.40 0.07
C ALA A 37 -67.47 -15.37 1.24
N GLY A 38 -66.82 -15.35 2.42
CA GLY A 38 -67.26 -16.14 3.59
C GLY A 38 -66.24 -16.34 4.73
N GLY A 39 -66.64 -15.98 5.97
CA GLY A 39 -65.86 -16.18 7.21
C GLY A 39 -66.54 -17.16 8.19
N PRO A 40 -66.47 -16.93 9.52
CA PRO A 40 -65.43 -17.55 10.36
C PRO A 40 -65.96 -18.32 11.60
N GLY A 41 -65.07 -18.97 12.38
CA GLY A 41 -65.38 -19.64 13.65
C GLY A 41 -64.19 -19.72 14.61
N SER A 42 -64.44 -19.78 15.93
CA SER A 42 -63.48 -19.49 17.02
C SER A 42 -63.48 -20.49 18.20
N GLY A 43 -62.39 -20.49 18.98
CA GLY A 43 -62.23 -21.16 20.31
C GLY A 43 -60.75 -21.58 20.53
N THR A 44 -59.99 -21.14 21.55
CA THR A 44 -60.01 -21.49 23.00
C THR A 44 -59.92 -23.02 23.22
N ASP A 45 -58.99 -23.57 24.01
CA ASP A 45 -58.66 -23.22 25.41
C ASP A 45 -57.24 -23.72 25.89
N GLN A 46 -56.94 -23.53 27.19
CA GLN A 46 -55.67 -23.75 27.92
C GLN A 46 -55.43 -25.21 28.41
N GLY A 47 -54.25 -25.49 29.02
CA GLY A 47 -54.07 -26.65 29.92
C GLY A 47 -52.63 -27.13 30.19
N ASP A 48 -52.17 -27.05 31.45
CA ASP A 48 -50.88 -27.57 31.96
C ASP A 48 -50.83 -29.10 32.13
N GLY A 49 -49.63 -29.69 32.36
CA GLY A 49 -49.54 -31.08 32.86
C GLY A 49 -48.15 -31.72 32.93
N ILE A 50 -47.54 -31.71 34.13
CA ILE A 50 -46.28 -32.40 34.49
C ILE A 50 -46.50 -33.94 34.62
N GLN A 51 -45.52 -34.78 34.21
CA GLN A 51 -44.72 -35.70 35.06
C GLN A 51 -44.09 -36.90 34.30
N THR A 52 -42.94 -37.40 34.79
CA THR A 52 -42.22 -38.61 34.34
C THR A 52 -42.72 -39.89 35.03
N PRO A 53 -42.21 -41.07 34.64
CA PRO A 53 -41.42 -41.81 35.63
C PRO A 53 -40.08 -42.39 35.11
N GLN A 54 -39.18 -42.67 36.06
CA GLN A 54 -37.90 -43.37 35.86
C GLN A 54 -38.05 -44.89 35.97
N THR A 55 -37.08 -45.64 35.44
CA THR A 55 -36.18 -46.60 36.16
C THR A 55 -35.31 -47.34 35.14
N ASP A 56 -34.23 -48.05 35.48
CA ASP A 56 -32.99 -47.76 36.23
C ASP A 56 -32.03 -48.95 35.98
N HIS A 57 -30.82 -48.95 36.55
CA HIS A 57 -29.78 -50.00 36.58
C HIS A 57 -28.78 -50.08 35.41
N GLY A 58 -27.52 -49.71 35.72
CA GLY A 58 -26.30 -50.24 35.10
C GLY A 58 -25.83 -51.54 35.80
N PRO A 59 -24.52 -51.79 36.06
CA PRO A 59 -23.34 -50.92 35.85
C PRO A 59 -22.05 -51.62 35.33
N ALA A 60 -20.92 -50.87 35.36
CA ALA A 60 -19.53 -51.34 35.53
C ALA A 60 -18.85 -52.12 34.36
N GLU A 61 -17.52 -52.12 34.16
CA GLU A 61 -16.39 -51.48 34.86
C GLU A 61 -15.14 -51.36 33.93
N GLY A 62 -14.08 -50.65 34.37
CA GLY A 62 -12.74 -50.75 33.74
C GLY A 62 -11.92 -49.46 33.66
N ARG A 63 -10.96 -49.26 34.58
CA ARG A 63 -10.07 -48.07 34.63
C ARG A 63 -8.62 -48.43 35.00
N ARG A 64 -7.65 -47.73 34.38
CA ARG A 64 -6.24 -47.51 34.82
C ARG A 64 -5.29 -48.75 34.73
N PRO A 65 -3.94 -48.59 34.84
CA PRO A 65 -3.16 -47.42 35.28
C PRO A 65 -1.95 -46.99 34.41
N CYS A 66 -1.33 -45.86 34.80
CA CYS A 66 0.01 -45.42 34.38
C CYS A 66 1.12 -46.12 35.17
N ARG A 67 2.38 -46.08 34.69
CA ARG A 67 3.60 -46.37 35.48
C ARG A 67 4.85 -45.67 34.93
N ASP A 68 5.86 -45.52 35.80
CA ASP A 68 7.02 -44.62 35.63
C ASP A 68 8.31 -45.22 35.04
N ARG A 69 9.13 -44.33 34.46
CA ARG A 69 10.62 -44.25 34.38
C ARG A 69 11.54 -45.47 34.09
N ALA A 70 12.23 -45.37 32.94
CA ALA A 70 13.71 -45.40 32.73
C ALA A 70 14.51 -46.71 32.96
N PRO A 71 15.78 -46.88 32.47
CA PRO A 71 16.66 -45.90 31.79
C PRO A 71 17.41 -46.38 30.50
N ALA A 72 18.13 -45.41 29.89
CA ALA A 72 19.38 -45.53 29.11
C ALA A 72 19.58 -46.59 28.00
N GLY A 73 19.80 -46.11 26.77
CA GLY A 73 20.40 -46.87 25.67
C GLY A 73 20.95 -45.94 24.58
N LEU A 74 22.27 -45.89 24.42
CA LEU A 74 22.96 -45.10 23.38
C LEU A 74 22.71 -45.74 22.01
N HIS A 75 22.23 -44.96 21.03
CA HIS A 75 22.30 -45.33 19.63
C HIS A 75 22.98 -44.22 18.81
N ALA A 76 23.86 -44.67 17.90
CA ALA A 76 24.84 -43.85 17.20
C ALA A 76 24.22 -42.89 16.15
N PRO A 77 24.91 -41.80 15.78
CA PRO A 77 24.53 -40.98 14.64
C PRO A 77 24.56 -41.77 13.32
N PRO A 78 23.78 -41.37 12.30
CA PRO A 78 23.83 -41.98 10.98
C PRO A 78 25.20 -41.74 10.30
N PRO A 79 25.62 -42.63 9.38
CA PRO A 79 26.94 -42.53 8.73
C PRO A 79 27.02 -41.33 7.78
N GLU A 80 28.17 -40.65 7.78
CA GLU A 80 28.46 -39.59 6.81
C GLU A 80 28.60 -40.14 5.38
N PRO A 81 28.22 -39.36 4.35
CA PRO A 81 28.44 -39.73 2.96
C PRO A 81 29.95 -39.65 2.61
N PRO A 82 30.46 -40.55 1.74
CA PRO A 82 31.89 -40.65 1.48
C PRO A 82 32.46 -39.42 0.75
N GLU A 83 33.61 -38.94 1.23
CA GLU A 83 34.40 -37.89 0.58
C GLU A 83 34.84 -38.30 -0.83
N HIS A 84 34.32 -37.61 -1.85
CA HIS A 84 34.78 -37.80 -3.21
C HIS A 84 36.09 -37.04 -3.45
N GLN A 85 37.20 -37.77 -3.44
CA GLN A 85 38.53 -37.23 -3.73
C GLN A 85 38.57 -36.47 -5.07
N ALA A 86 39.17 -35.29 -5.05
CA ALA A 86 39.32 -34.44 -6.22
C ALA A 86 40.20 -35.10 -7.29
N ARG A 87 39.61 -35.40 -8.46
CA ARG A 87 40.37 -35.59 -9.71
C ARG A 87 40.26 -34.35 -10.57
N ALA A 88 41.39 -33.66 -10.74
CA ALA A 88 41.51 -32.51 -11.62
C ALA A 88 41.07 -32.87 -13.05
N ARG A 89 40.13 -32.09 -13.60
CA ARG A 89 39.90 -32.01 -15.05
C ARG A 89 40.24 -30.60 -15.52
N SER A 90 41.05 -30.55 -16.56
CA SER A 90 41.69 -29.38 -17.13
C SER A 90 40.70 -28.31 -17.61
N ARG A 91 40.97 -27.05 -17.24
CA ARG A 91 40.35 -25.87 -17.88
C ARG A 91 40.67 -25.85 -19.39
N PRO A 92 39.71 -25.49 -20.27
CA PRO A 92 40.04 -25.03 -21.61
C PRO A 92 40.69 -23.63 -21.55
N PRO A 93 41.61 -23.29 -22.49
CA PRO A 93 42.32 -22.02 -22.47
C PRO A 93 41.44 -20.84 -22.90
N ARG A 94 41.70 -19.66 -22.33
CA ARG A 94 41.13 -18.38 -22.80
C ARG A 94 41.80 -17.95 -24.12
N PRO A 95 41.08 -17.37 -25.08
CA PRO A 95 41.70 -16.73 -26.24
C PRO A 95 42.49 -15.48 -25.82
N ALA A 96 43.66 -15.29 -26.43
CA ALA A 96 44.59 -14.21 -26.10
C ALA A 96 44.13 -12.85 -26.63
N ARG A 97 44.44 -11.77 -25.90
CA ARG A 97 44.31 -10.40 -26.39
C ARG A 97 45.44 -10.08 -27.36
N TYR A 98 45.10 -9.65 -28.58
CA TYR A 98 46.05 -9.02 -29.49
C TYR A 98 46.11 -7.51 -29.27
N THR A 99 47.31 -6.97 -29.11
CA THR A 99 47.59 -5.53 -29.18
C THR A 99 48.82 -5.30 -30.05
N PRO A 100 48.71 -4.63 -31.22
CA PRO A 100 49.86 -4.12 -31.95
C PRO A 100 50.30 -2.77 -31.38
N ALA A 101 51.62 -2.57 -31.27
CA ALA A 101 52.20 -1.31 -30.82
C ALA A 101 52.29 -0.25 -31.93
N LEU A 102 52.42 1.01 -31.53
CA LEU A 102 52.66 2.17 -32.38
C LEU A 102 53.97 2.06 -33.19
N ARG A 103 53.94 2.53 -34.45
CA ARG A 103 55.09 3.24 -35.04
C ARG A 103 54.64 4.34 -36.00
N ARG A 104 55.32 5.49 -35.91
CA ARG A 104 55.06 6.71 -36.68
C ARG A 104 55.80 6.64 -38.02
N THR A 105 55.17 7.10 -39.10
CA THR A 105 55.85 7.78 -40.20
C THR A 105 55.01 8.96 -40.66
N SER A 106 55.64 10.12 -40.80
CA SER A 106 55.07 11.35 -41.35
C SER A 106 55.47 11.46 -42.80
N LEU A 107 54.62 12.03 -43.68
CA LEU A 107 55.05 12.79 -44.86
C LEU A 107 53.89 13.53 -45.56
N ARG A 108 53.94 14.87 -45.47
CA ARG A 108 53.58 15.93 -46.44
C ARG A 108 52.40 15.79 -47.43
N THR A 109 51.55 16.83 -47.39
CA THR A 109 50.65 17.34 -48.45
C THR A 109 51.39 17.89 -49.69
N PRO A 110 50.70 18.12 -50.84
CA PRO A 110 50.32 19.50 -51.16
C PRO A 110 48.93 19.72 -51.86
N HIS A 111 48.56 21.01 -51.92
CA HIS A 111 47.48 21.77 -52.58
C HIS A 111 46.93 21.28 -53.98
N ARG A 112 45.84 21.82 -54.61
CA ARG A 112 45.26 23.21 -54.60
C ARG A 112 43.90 23.35 -55.35
N THR A 113 43.01 24.28 -54.93
CA THR A 113 41.97 25.06 -55.71
C THR A 113 40.82 24.32 -56.46
N ARG A 114 39.61 24.86 -56.72
CA ARG A 114 39.04 26.25 -56.88
C ARG A 114 37.49 26.24 -56.63
N GLY A 115 36.85 27.37 -56.24
CA GLY A 115 35.36 27.57 -56.18
C GLY A 115 34.81 28.40 -57.36
N PRO A 116 33.73 29.24 -57.28
CA PRO A 116 32.72 29.51 -56.20
C PRO A 116 31.24 29.76 -56.73
N SER A 117 30.40 30.52 -55.99
CA SER A 117 29.10 31.22 -56.35
C SER A 117 27.79 30.60 -55.78
N ALA A 118 26.76 31.29 -55.24
CA ALA A 118 26.56 32.67 -54.73
C ALA A 118 25.25 32.77 -53.85
N ALA A 119 25.04 33.91 -53.14
CA ALA A 119 23.83 34.34 -52.41
C ALA A 119 23.30 35.69 -53.02
N PRO A 120 22.51 36.62 -52.41
CA PRO A 120 21.75 36.76 -51.13
C PRO A 120 20.31 37.37 -51.38
N PRO A 121 19.65 38.32 -50.62
CA PRO A 121 19.78 38.89 -49.24
C PRO A 121 18.46 39.02 -48.38
N VAL A 122 18.52 39.82 -47.30
CA VAL A 122 17.64 40.00 -46.10
C VAL A 122 16.70 41.24 -46.16
N PRO A 123 15.77 41.53 -45.19
CA PRO A 123 16.06 42.26 -43.90
C PRO A 123 15.34 41.65 -42.65
N GLY A 124 15.73 41.85 -41.38
CA GLY A 124 15.70 43.08 -40.54
C GLY A 124 14.36 43.16 -39.75
N ASP A 125 14.24 43.39 -38.43
CA ASP A 125 15.14 44.02 -37.44
C ASP A 125 14.69 43.72 -35.96
N ALA A 126 15.39 44.32 -34.97
CA ALA A 126 15.07 44.55 -33.55
C ALA A 126 15.47 43.50 -32.47
N LEU A 127 16.32 43.97 -31.54
CA LEU A 127 16.86 43.27 -30.37
C LEU A 127 16.51 44.04 -29.09
N ARG A 128 16.20 43.38 -27.96
CA ARG A 128 16.28 44.02 -26.63
C ARG A 128 16.60 43.03 -25.50
N THR A 129 17.72 43.27 -24.82
CA THR A 129 18.13 42.58 -23.59
C THR A 129 18.03 43.53 -22.39
N GLN A 130 17.58 43.05 -21.23
CA GLN A 130 17.92 43.60 -19.91
C GLN A 130 17.95 42.49 -18.84
N PRO A 131 18.82 42.59 -17.81
CA PRO A 131 19.00 41.56 -16.79
C PRO A 131 18.25 41.82 -15.47
N ALA A 132 18.45 40.90 -14.52
CA ALA A 132 17.76 40.84 -13.22
C ALA A 132 17.95 42.04 -12.28
N ARG A 133 16.98 42.23 -11.37
CA ARG A 133 17.16 42.95 -10.10
C ARG A 133 16.64 42.17 -8.90
N LYS A 134 17.54 41.92 -7.93
CA LYS A 134 17.20 41.62 -6.54
C LYS A 134 16.71 42.92 -5.87
N PHE A 135 15.76 42.83 -4.95
CA PHE A 135 15.51 43.90 -3.97
C PHE A 135 16.13 43.53 -2.62
N ARG A 136 17.04 44.36 -2.12
CA ARG A 136 17.46 44.42 -0.71
C ARG A 136 17.57 45.88 -0.31
N LYS A 137 17.31 46.14 0.98
CA LYS A 137 17.21 47.45 1.64
C LYS A 137 18.51 48.27 1.64
N GLU A 138 18.34 49.58 1.60
CA GLU A 138 18.97 50.67 2.39
C GLU A 138 18.10 51.92 2.13
N GLY A 139 17.87 52.91 3.00
CA GLY A 139 18.74 53.56 4.00
C GLY A 139 19.41 54.78 3.34
N ALA A 140 19.28 56.04 3.79
CA ALA A 140 18.55 56.63 4.92
C ALA A 140 18.34 58.17 4.76
N SER A 141 17.69 58.79 5.77
CA SER A 141 17.90 60.16 6.31
C SER A 141 17.69 61.43 5.46
N GLN A 142 16.83 62.32 5.99
CA GLN A 142 17.14 63.74 6.21
C GLN A 142 16.48 64.23 7.54
N GLU A 143 17.10 65.20 8.21
CA GLU A 143 16.71 65.78 9.51
C GLU A 143 15.56 66.81 9.33
N SER A 144 14.80 67.31 10.32
CA SER A 144 15.05 67.65 11.74
C SER A 144 13.67 67.85 12.47
N SER A 145 13.47 68.42 13.67
CA SER A 145 14.33 69.08 14.68
C SER A 145 13.73 68.97 16.12
N HIS A 146 14.45 69.56 17.10
CA HIS A 146 14.02 70.04 18.44
C HIS A 146 13.27 69.10 19.44
N GLY A 147 13.86 68.93 20.64
CA GLY A 147 13.19 68.39 21.86
C GLY A 147 13.03 69.50 22.93
N PRO A 148 13.22 69.26 24.25
CA PRO A 148 13.26 68.00 25.01
C PRO A 148 12.43 68.04 26.35
N GLN A 149 12.63 67.04 27.24
CA GLN A 149 12.61 67.09 28.75
C GLN A 149 11.57 66.29 29.59
N SER A 150 12.14 65.58 30.59
CA SER A 150 11.67 65.39 31.99
C SER A 150 10.58 64.36 32.40
N ARG A 151 10.57 64.00 33.70
CA ARG A 151 10.10 62.72 34.29
C ARG A 151 9.33 62.92 35.66
N PRO A 152 9.15 61.90 36.57
CA PRO A 152 7.90 61.45 37.25
C PRO A 152 7.65 62.14 38.65
N PRO A 153 6.80 61.68 39.64
CA PRO A 153 6.00 60.43 39.81
C PRO A 153 4.57 60.58 40.46
N GLY A 154 3.95 59.48 40.95
CA GLY A 154 2.84 59.51 41.94
C GLY A 154 1.98 58.22 42.10
N GLU A 155 2.03 57.57 43.27
CA GLU A 155 1.10 56.52 43.81
C GLU A 155 0.06 57.18 44.80
N PRO A 156 -0.92 56.52 45.51
CA PRO A 156 -1.12 55.08 45.82
C PRO A 156 -2.59 54.51 45.89
N ARG A 157 -2.69 53.27 46.41
CA ARG A 157 -3.83 52.35 46.76
C ARG A 157 -4.73 52.84 47.95
N PRO A 158 -5.95 52.29 48.25
CA PRO A 158 -6.11 50.92 48.86
C PRO A 158 -7.47 50.11 48.76
N GLN A 159 -7.33 48.78 48.95
CA GLN A 159 -8.13 47.73 49.67
C GLN A 159 -9.68 47.76 49.80
N ALA A 160 -10.34 46.61 49.50
CA ALA A 160 -11.07 45.73 50.48
C ALA A 160 -11.74 44.48 49.80
N GLU A 161 -11.93 43.39 50.56
CA GLU A 161 -12.56 42.08 50.22
C GLU A 161 -13.65 41.75 51.30
N PRO A 162 -14.71 40.94 51.04
CA PRO A 162 -14.60 39.48 51.23
C PRO A 162 -15.52 38.55 50.37
N HIS A 163 -15.17 37.25 50.38
CA HIS A 163 -15.84 36.12 49.70
C HIS A 163 -17.21 35.68 50.30
N PRO A 164 -17.97 34.74 49.66
CA PRO A 164 -17.70 33.31 49.90
C PRO A 164 -17.84 32.33 48.69
N LEU A 165 -16.91 31.36 48.66
CA LEU A 165 -16.98 29.96 48.22
C LEU A 165 -18.16 29.44 47.36
N SER A 166 -17.83 28.90 46.17
CA SER A 166 -18.33 27.58 45.71
C SER A 166 -17.40 26.95 44.67
N ALA A 167 -17.40 25.62 44.55
CA ALA A 167 -16.40 24.86 43.81
C ALA A 167 -16.67 24.77 42.30
N GLY A 168 -15.67 25.09 41.47
CA GLY A 168 -15.67 24.90 40.02
C GLY A 168 -14.43 24.14 39.56
N SER A 169 -14.59 22.86 39.23
CA SER A 169 -13.49 21.96 38.84
C SER A 169 -12.66 22.50 37.67
N ARG A 170 -11.33 22.60 37.86
CA ARG A 170 -10.35 22.84 36.78
C ARG A 170 -10.36 21.69 35.78
N ARG A 171 -11.24 21.75 34.76
CA ARG A 171 -11.11 20.91 33.56
C ARG A 171 -9.89 21.36 32.76
N ARG A 172 -8.73 20.79 33.09
CA ARG A 172 -7.55 20.83 32.21
C ARG A 172 -7.93 20.26 30.85
N SER A 173 -7.41 20.89 29.80
CA SER A 173 -7.59 20.47 28.42
C SER A 173 -7.08 19.04 28.21
N HIS A 174 -8.00 18.11 27.97
CA HIS A 174 -7.71 16.74 27.53
C HIS A 174 -8.21 16.48 26.09
N ALA A 175 -8.35 17.55 25.30
CA ALA A 175 -8.87 17.52 23.92
C ALA A 175 -7.79 17.23 22.84
N HIS A 176 -6.52 17.04 23.21
CA HIS A 176 -5.41 16.89 22.24
C HIS A 176 -4.82 15.47 22.13
N ARG A 177 -5.48 14.43 22.69
CA ARG A 177 -5.02 13.03 22.58
C ARG A 177 -5.83 12.17 21.60
N ALA A 178 -6.69 12.81 20.81
CA ALA A 178 -7.70 12.17 19.96
C ALA A 178 -7.45 12.49 18.46
N SER A 179 -6.28 12.11 17.91
CA SER A 179 -5.86 12.55 16.56
C SER A 179 -5.50 11.45 15.55
N HIS A 180 -5.40 10.18 15.94
CA HIS A 180 -5.13 9.07 15.00
C HIS A 180 -6.10 7.87 15.15
N ALA A 181 -6.55 7.54 16.36
CA ALA A 181 -7.49 6.43 16.59
C ALA A 181 -8.84 6.60 15.85
N HIS A 182 -9.36 7.83 15.77
CA HIS A 182 -10.67 8.15 15.17
C HIS A 182 -10.70 8.16 13.62
N ARG A 183 -9.64 7.71 12.94
CA ARG A 183 -9.60 7.61 11.47
C ARG A 183 -8.97 6.30 10.97
N GLY A 184 -8.86 5.30 11.85
CA GLY A 184 -8.43 3.95 11.48
C GLY A 184 -9.50 3.18 10.68
N PRO A 185 -9.18 1.97 10.18
CA PRO A 185 -10.05 1.18 9.31
C PRO A 185 -11.50 1.01 9.75
N VAL A 186 -11.74 0.94 11.07
CA VAL A 186 -13.08 0.77 11.67
C VAL A 186 -14.02 1.95 11.39
N HIS A 187 -13.48 3.13 11.09
CA HIS A 187 -14.24 4.36 10.82
C HIS A 187 -14.30 4.73 9.33
N TRP A 188 -13.75 3.91 8.42
CA TRP A 188 -13.69 4.28 7.00
C TRP A 188 -15.07 4.22 6.31
N ASN A 189 -15.99 3.37 6.76
CA ASN A 189 -17.35 3.30 6.21
C ASN A 189 -18.17 4.59 6.44
N GLU A 190 -17.86 5.37 7.48
CA GLU A 190 -18.47 6.68 7.75
C GLU A 190 -18.22 7.70 6.61
N PHE A 191 -17.12 7.54 5.87
CA PHE A 191 -16.70 8.46 4.79
C PHE A 191 -16.70 7.81 3.40
N PHE A 192 -16.52 6.48 3.35
CA PHE A 192 -16.45 5.68 2.14
C PHE A 192 -17.40 4.48 2.30
N PRO A 193 -18.70 4.61 1.99
CA PRO A 193 -19.69 3.54 2.21
C PRO A 193 -19.34 2.21 1.53
N ILE A 194 -18.55 2.25 0.45
CA ILE A 194 -17.99 1.07 -0.22
C ILE A 194 -17.08 0.23 0.69
N ALA A 195 -16.64 0.74 1.84
CA ALA A 195 -15.89 -0.02 2.85
C ALA A 195 -16.61 -1.26 3.38
N ASP A 196 -17.95 -1.29 3.31
CA ASP A 196 -18.82 -2.43 3.65
C ASP A 196 -19.29 -3.20 2.38
N GLY A 197 -18.68 -2.91 1.22
CA GLY A 197 -18.97 -3.50 -0.10
C GLY A 197 -18.74 -5.01 -0.20
N ASP A 198 -19.15 -5.60 -1.32
CA ASP A 198 -19.21 -7.06 -1.45
C ASP A 198 -17.88 -7.72 -1.83
N GLN A 199 -16.91 -6.93 -2.30
CA GLN A 199 -15.62 -7.39 -2.77
C GLN A 199 -14.46 -6.68 -2.05
N GLN A 200 -14.65 -6.31 -0.79
CA GLN A 200 -13.61 -5.65 0.00
C GLN A 200 -12.39 -6.54 0.29
N SER A 201 -11.22 -5.91 0.38
CA SER A 201 -9.91 -6.53 0.64
C SER A 201 -9.23 -5.84 1.84
N PRO A 202 -8.28 -6.51 2.54
CA PRO A 202 -7.76 -7.86 2.32
C PRO A 202 -8.75 -8.95 2.75
N ILE A 203 -8.40 -10.23 2.57
CA ILE A 203 -9.17 -11.39 3.04
C ILE A 203 -8.28 -12.37 3.82
N GLU A 204 -8.92 -13.28 4.56
CA GLU A 204 -8.28 -14.54 4.97
C GLU A 204 -8.37 -15.55 3.81
N ILE A 205 -7.22 -16.10 3.44
CA ILE A 205 -7.08 -17.20 2.48
C ILE A 205 -7.06 -18.51 3.27
N LYS A 206 -8.16 -19.25 3.22
CA LYS A 206 -8.28 -20.58 3.82
C LYS A 206 -7.90 -21.63 2.81
N THR A 207 -6.70 -22.21 2.91
CA THR A 207 -6.11 -23.03 1.83
C THR A 207 -6.93 -24.27 1.49
N LYS A 208 -7.68 -24.81 2.47
CA LYS A 208 -8.62 -25.93 2.29
C LYS A 208 -9.88 -25.60 1.47
N GLU A 209 -10.24 -24.31 1.35
CA GLU A 209 -11.43 -23.83 0.62
C GLU A 209 -11.06 -23.30 -0.78
N VAL A 210 -9.77 -23.05 -1.03
CA VAL A 210 -9.22 -22.58 -2.31
C VAL A 210 -9.38 -23.63 -3.39
N LYS A 211 -9.72 -23.20 -4.61
CA LYS A 211 -9.91 -24.09 -5.77
C LYS A 211 -8.71 -24.03 -6.70
N TYR A 212 -8.06 -25.16 -6.95
CA TYR A 212 -7.08 -25.26 -8.03
C TYR A 212 -7.78 -24.99 -9.38
N ASP A 213 -7.17 -24.14 -10.19
CA ASP A 213 -7.72 -23.73 -11.48
C ASP A 213 -6.66 -23.89 -12.58
N SER A 214 -6.78 -24.98 -13.34
CA SER A 214 -5.88 -25.32 -14.43
C SER A 214 -6.01 -24.40 -15.65
N SER A 215 -7.01 -23.51 -15.69
CA SER A 215 -7.13 -22.50 -16.76
C SER A 215 -6.27 -21.25 -16.51
N LEU A 216 -5.81 -21.06 -15.27
CA LEU A 216 -4.92 -19.96 -14.90
C LEU A 216 -3.53 -20.14 -15.54
N ARG A 217 -3.17 -19.18 -16.40
CA ARG A 217 -1.88 -19.16 -17.11
C ARG A 217 -0.73 -18.84 -16.14
N PRO A 218 0.53 -19.12 -16.51
CA PRO A 218 1.68 -18.53 -15.82
C PRO A 218 1.62 -16.99 -15.83
N LEU A 219 2.23 -16.36 -14.83
CA LEU A 219 2.46 -14.91 -14.82
C LEU A 219 3.64 -14.59 -15.75
N THR A 220 3.51 -13.50 -16.51
CA THR A 220 4.59 -12.94 -17.34
C THR A 220 4.88 -11.53 -16.85
N ILE A 221 6.04 -11.38 -16.22
CA ILE A 221 6.47 -10.12 -15.59
C ILE A 221 7.69 -9.60 -16.33
N LYS A 222 7.66 -8.32 -16.73
CA LYS A 222 8.81 -7.60 -17.26
C LYS A 222 8.86 -6.25 -16.57
N TYR A 223 9.92 -5.97 -15.82
CA TYR A 223 10.17 -4.64 -15.27
C TYR A 223 11.46 -4.05 -15.85
N ASP A 224 11.43 -2.76 -16.13
CA ASP A 224 12.60 -1.97 -16.54
C ASP A 224 13.11 -1.20 -15.31
N PRO A 225 14.33 -1.47 -14.81
CA PRO A 225 14.84 -0.81 -13.60
C PRO A 225 14.95 0.72 -13.74
N SER A 226 15.07 1.25 -14.97
CA SER A 226 15.13 2.69 -15.24
C SER A 226 13.77 3.39 -15.13
N SER A 227 12.67 2.62 -15.08
CA SER A 227 11.33 3.16 -14.88
C SER A 227 11.09 3.65 -13.45
N ALA A 228 11.82 3.16 -12.44
CA ALA A 228 11.77 3.70 -11.07
C ALA A 228 12.18 5.19 -11.03
N LYS A 229 11.41 6.05 -10.35
CA LYS A 229 11.65 7.51 -10.31
C LYS A 229 11.85 8.07 -8.90
N ILE A 230 10.88 7.88 -8.02
CA ILE A 230 10.76 8.61 -6.75
C ILE A 230 10.34 7.63 -5.65
N ILE A 231 10.97 7.71 -4.48
CA ILE A 231 10.44 7.15 -3.24
C ILE A 231 9.89 8.30 -2.38
N SER A 232 8.72 8.10 -1.78
CA SER A 232 8.01 9.12 -1.00
C SER A 232 7.32 8.54 0.22
N ASN A 233 7.16 9.32 1.27
CA ASN A 233 6.33 8.99 2.44
C ASN A 233 5.01 9.77 2.37
N SER A 234 3.89 9.06 2.26
CA SER A 234 2.54 9.67 2.21
C SER A 234 1.96 9.99 3.59
N GLY A 235 2.61 9.53 4.66
CA GLY A 235 2.08 9.46 6.02
C GLY A 235 1.26 8.20 6.30
N HIS A 236 0.96 7.39 5.28
CA HIS A 236 0.25 6.10 5.39
C HIS A 236 1.15 4.91 5.05
N SER A 237 2.14 5.12 4.18
CA SER A 237 3.22 4.20 3.85
C SER A 237 4.32 5.00 3.16
N PHE A 238 5.50 4.41 2.98
CA PHE A 238 6.33 4.80 1.85
C PHE A 238 5.82 4.15 0.55
N SER A 239 6.13 4.75 -0.60
CA SER A 239 5.88 4.15 -1.91
C SER A 239 7.00 4.51 -2.89
N VAL A 240 7.31 3.60 -3.81
CA VAL A 240 8.19 3.85 -4.95
C VAL A 240 7.33 3.98 -6.21
N GLY A 241 7.39 5.12 -6.88
CA GLY A 241 6.68 5.39 -8.13
C GLY A 241 7.50 5.09 -9.38
N PHE A 242 6.83 4.57 -10.42
CA PHE A 242 7.42 4.18 -11.69
C PHE A 242 6.83 4.99 -12.85
N ASP A 243 7.59 5.10 -13.94
CA ASP A 243 7.13 5.64 -15.22
C ASP A 243 6.26 4.61 -15.96
N ASP A 244 4.97 4.91 -16.02
CA ASP A 244 3.91 4.14 -16.67
C ASP A 244 3.37 4.81 -17.94
N THR A 245 4.10 5.79 -18.50
CA THR A 245 3.73 6.41 -19.79
C THR A 245 3.86 5.45 -20.97
N GLU A 246 4.68 4.41 -20.84
CA GLU A 246 4.99 3.39 -21.85
C GLU A 246 4.94 1.97 -21.26
N ASN A 247 4.86 0.95 -22.13
CA ASN A 247 4.90 -0.47 -21.77
C ASN A 247 6.31 -0.99 -21.38
N LYS A 248 7.07 -0.21 -20.59
CA LYS A 248 8.41 -0.58 -20.09
C LYS A 248 8.35 -1.63 -19.00
N SER A 249 7.48 -1.38 -18.01
CA SER A 249 7.26 -2.23 -16.83
C SER A 249 5.81 -2.72 -16.81
N VAL A 250 5.59 -4.01 -17.10
CA VAL A 250 4.27 -4.60 -17.32
C VAL A 250 4.12 -6.00 -16.70
N LEU A 251 2.93 -6.24 -16.19
CA LEU A 251 2.41 -7.54 -15.76
C LEU A 251 1.39 -8.05 -16.80
N ARG A 252 1.47 -9.35 -17.13
CA ARG A 252 0.59 -10.07 -18.06
C ARG A 252 0.38 -11.50 -17.56
N GLY A 253 -0.55 -12.23 -18.17
CA GLY A 253 -0.78 -13.65 -17.87
C GLY A 253 -1.61 -13.85 -16.61
N GLY A 254 -1.58 -15.06 -16.05
CA GLY A 254 -2.46 -15.44 -14.94
C GLY A 254 -3.94 -15.16 -15.20
N PRO A 255 -4.66 -14.56 -14.24
CA PRO A 255 -6.09 -14.21 -14.37
C PRO A 255 -6.33 -13.01 -15.29
N LEU A 256 -5.28 -12.31 -15.76
CA LEU A 256 -5.39 -11.03 -16.42
C LEU A 256 -5.72 -11.17 -17.91
N THR A 257 -6.62 -10.30 -18.38
CA THR A 257 -7.11 -10.24 -19.77
C THR A 257 -6.22 -9.43 -20.72
N GLY A 258 -5.32 -8.60 -20.18
CA GLY A 258 -4.49 -7.66 -20.95
C GLY A 258 -3.16 -7.33 -20.28
N SER A 259 -2.55 -6.21 -20.68
CA SER A 259 -1.30 -5.69 -20.12
C SER A 259 -1.57 -4.67 -19.02
N TYR A 260 -0.95 -4.88 -17.86
CA TYR A 260 -1.10 -4.00 -16.72
C TYR A 260 0.24 -3.30 -16.43
N ARG A 261 0.32 -1.98 -16.59
CA ARG A 261 1.54 -1.20 -16.34
C ARG A 261 1.78 -1.02 -14.85
N LEU A 262 3.02 -1.21 -14.42
CA LEU A 262 3.47 -0.93 -13.07
C LEU A 262 3.34 0.57 -12.76
N ARG A 263 2.53 0.92 -11.78
CA ARG A 263 2.39 2.30 -11.29
C ARG A 263 3.33 2.58 -10.12
N GLN A 264 3.30 1.71 -9.12
CA GLN A 264 4.00 1.87 -7.85
C GLN A 264 4.17 0.54 -7.13
N PHE A 265 5.05 0.50 -6.13
CA PHE A 265 4.90 -0.44 -5.01
C PHE A 265 4.95 0.26 -3.65
N HIS A 266 4.37 -0.38 -2.64
CA HIS A 266 4.36 0.05 -1.24
C HIS A 266 4.30 -1.17 -0.31
N LEU A 267 4.46 -0.98 1.01
CA LEU A 267 4.37 -2.07 1.99
C LEU A 267 3.43 -1.74 3.16
N HIS A 268 2.81 -2.78 3.67
CA HIS A 268 2.09 -2.79 4.94
C HIS A 268 2.89 -3.56 5.99
N TRP A 269 2.93 -3.07 7.23
CA TRP A 269 3.64 -3.69 8.34
C TRP A 269 2.89 -3.51 9.67
N GLY A 270 3.33 -4.22 10.70
CA GLY A 270 2.79 -4.16 12.05
C GLY A 270 3.81 -3.68 13.06
N SER A 271 3.34 -3.50 14.30
CA SER A 271 4.11 -2.88 15.40
C SER A 271 5.19 -3.80 15.96
N ALA A 272 5.04 -5.11 15.76
CA ALA A 272 6.00 -6.15 16.13
C ALA A 272 6.23 -7.10 14.95
N ASP A 273 7.17 -8.03 15.11
CA ASP A 273 7.72 -8.87 14.02
C ASP A 273 6.84 -10.09 13.67
N ASP A 274 5.82 -10.36 14.47
CA ASP A 274 4.87 -11.48 14.34
C ASP A 274 3.58 -11.12 13.58
N HIS A 275 3.38 -9.85 13.22
CA HIS A 275 2.21 -9.38 12.49
C HIS A 275 2.50 -8.14 11.64
N GLY A 276 1.71 -7.94 10.58
CA GLY A 276 1.81 -6.77 9.73
C GLY A 276 1.27 -6.93 8.31
N SER A 277 1.13 -8.16 7.84
CA SER A 277 0.40 -8.45 6.60
C SER A 277 -1.08 -8.10 6.72
N GLU A 278 -1.63 -7.65 5.59
CA GLU A 278 -3.05 -7.35 5.43
C GLU A 278 -3.83 -8.65 5.22
N HIS A 279 -3.37 -9.46 4.27
CA HIS A 279 -3.85 -10.82 4.05
C HIS A 279 -3.36 -11.77 5.14
N VAL A 280 -4.14 -12.81 5.36
CA VAL A 280 -3.92 -13.87 6.36
C VAL A 280 -4.05 -15.21 5.64
N VAL A 281 -3.21 -16.19 5.98
CA VAL A 281 -3.28 -17.54 5.39
C VAL A 281 -3.51 -18.55 6.51
N ASP A 282 -4.67 -19.22 6.51
CA ASP A 282 -5.08 -20.18 7.57
C ASP A 282 -4.86 -19.64 9.01
N GLY A 283 -5.30 -18.42 9.28
CA GLY A 283 -5.08 -17.71 10.55
C GLY A 283 -3.68 -17.11 10.78
N VAL A 284 -2.68 -17.43 9.94
CA VAL A 284 -1.30 -16.96 10.07
C VAL A 284 -1.10 -15.59 9.41
N ARG A 285 -0.44 -14.68 10.13
CA ARG A 285 0.03 -13.38 9.63
C ARG A 285 1.53 -13.42 9.35
N TYR A 286 1.95 -12.56 8.43
CA TYR A 286 3.36 -12.27 8.15
C TYR A 286 3.74 -10.91 8.72
N ALA A 287 5.05 -10.64 8.81
CA ALA A 287 5.60 -9.45 9.47
C ALA A 287 5.36 -8.16 8.66
N ALA A 288 5.30 -8.29 7.33
CA ALA A 288 4.89 -7.26 6.40
C ALA A 288 4.32 -7.88 5.10
N GLU A 289 3.74 -7.04 4.25
CA GLU A 289 3.23 -7.42 2.93
C GLU A 289 3.55 -6.32 1.91
N LEU A 290 4.14 -6.71 0.79
CA LEU A 290 4.48 -5.85 -0.35
C LEU A 290 3.37 -5.90 -1.39
N HIS A 291 2.89 -4.73 -1.80
CA HIS A 291 1.92 -4.57 -2.87
C HIS A 291 2.57 -3.88 -4.07
N ILE A 292 2.65 -4.59 -5.19
CA ILE A 292 3.11 -4.06 -6.47
C ILE A 292 1.88 -3.79 -7.34
N VAL A 293 1.55 -2.51 -7.52
CA VAL A 293 0.27 -2.04 -8.08
C VAL A 293 0.40 -1.72 -9.56
N HIS A 294 -0.46 -2.33 -10.36
CA HIS A 294 -0.52 -2.17 -11.80
C HIS A 294 -1.93 -1.75 -12.26
N TRP A 295 -2.02 -1.17 -13.46
CA TRP A 295 -3.29 -0.76 -14.08
C TRP A 295 -3.40 -1.16 -15.55
N ASN A 296 -4.61 -1.50 -15.98
CA ASN A 296 -4.94 -2.05 -17.30
C ASN A 296 -4.86 -0.98 -18.40
N SER A 297 -3.64 -0.75 -18.87
CA SER A 297 -3.32 0.28 -19.88
C SER A 297 -3.72 -0.06 -21.30
N ASP A 298 -4.14 -1.31 -21.55
CA ASP A 298 -4.65 -1.73 -22.85
C ASP A 298 -6.13 -1.37 -23.02
N LYS A 299 -6.87 -1.24 -21.91
CA LYS A 299 -8.32 -0.98 -21.89
C LYS A 299 -8.67 0.45 -21.48
N TYR A 300 -7.93 1.03 -20.53
CA TYR A 300 -8.20 2.37 -19.99
C TYR A 300 -7.09 3.35 -20.37
N PRO A 301 -7.39 4.65 -20.53
CA PRO A 301 -6.40 5.64 -20.93
C PRO A 301 -5.60 6.20 -19.74
N SER A 302 -6.05 6.00 -18.50
CA SER A 302 -5.37 6.48 -17.29
C SER A 302 -5.54 5.54 -16.09
N PHE A 303 -4.57 5.59 -15.16
CA PHE A 303 -4.67 4.91 -13.85
C PHE A 303 -5.94 5.31 -13.07
N VAL A 304 -6.37 6.59 -13.19
CA VAL A 304 -7.52 7.10 -12.43
C VAL A 304 -8.82 6.51 -12.93
N GLU A 305 -9.01 6.41 -14.25
CA GLU A 305 -10.18 5.75 -14.84
C GLU A 305 -10.16 4.24 -14.54
N ALA A 306 -9.01 3.59 -14.73
CA ALA A 306 -8.85 2.18 -14.38
C ALA A 306 -9.18 1.90 -12.90
N ALA A 307 -8.80 2.79 -11.98
CA ALA A 307 -9.09 2.60 -10.55
C ALA A 307 -10.59 2.57 -10.19
N HIS A 308 -11.50 3.00 -11.09
CA HIS A 308 -12.95 2.95 -10.89
C HIS A 308 -13.62 1.71 -11.52
N GLU A 309 -12.84 0.83 -12.15
CA GLU A 309 -13.35 -0.22 -13.03
C GLU A 309 -12.97 -1.63 -12.50
N PRO A 310 -13.88 -2.63 -12.53
CA PRO A 310 -13.66 -3.94 -11.88
C PRO A 310 -12.40 -4.70 -12.32
N ASP A 311 -11.99 -4.58 -13.59
CA ASP A 311 -10.78 -5.16 -14.18
C ASP A 311 -9.73 -4.09 -14.53
N GLY A 312 -9.74 -2.96 -13.81
CA GLY A 312 -8.84 -1.86 -14.06
C GLY A 312 -7.50 -1.96 -13.34
N LEU A 313 -7.43 -2.57 -12.16
CA LEU A 313 -6.18 -2.72 -11.39
C LEU A 313 -5.80 -4.20 -11.18
N ALA A 314 -4.48 -4.44 -11.10
CA ALA A 314 -3.93 -5.73 -10.69
C ALA A 314 -2.83 -5.51 -9.65
N VAL A 315 -2.90 -6.21 -8.52
CA VAL A 315 -1.92 -6.08 -7.43
C VAL A 315 -1.26 -7.43 -7.17
N LEU A 316 0.08 -7.47 -7.31
CA LEU A 316 0.88 -8.57 -6.79
C LEU A 316 1.10 -8.34 -5.29
N GLY A 317 0.60 -9.25 -4.46
CA GLY A 317 0.89 -9.31 -3.03
C GLY A 317 2.04 -10.28 -2.77
N VAL A 318 3.04 -9.85 -2.01
CA VAL A 318 4.18 -10.69 -1.57
C VAL A 318 4.31 -10.58 -0.06
N PHE A 319 4.27 -11.71 0.64
CA PHE A 319 4.48 -11.75 2.08
C PHE A 319 5.96 -11.58 2.46
N LEU A 320 6.22 -10.89 3.56
CA LEU A 320 7.56 -10.76 4.16
C LEU A 320 7.56 -11.43 5.53
N GLN A 321 8.39 -12.45 5.71
CA GLN A 321 8.60 -13.13 7.00
C GLN A 321 9.92 -12.70 7.63
N VAL A 322 9.99 -12.67 8.96
CA VAL A 322 11.26 -12.42 9.64
C VAL A 322 12.21 -13.60 9.46
N GLY A 323 13.44 -13.32 9.05
CA GLY A 323 14.49 -14.30 8.82
C GLY A 323 15.79 -13.64 8.40
N GLU A 324 16.49 -14.27 7.45
CA GLU A 324 17.76 -13.77 6.93
C GLU A 324 17.68 -12.35 6.35
N HIS A 325 18.80 -11.64 6.43
CA HIS A 325 18.93 -10.30 5.85
C HIS A 325 18.73 -10.32 4.34
N ASN A 326 17.83 -9.48 3.84
CA ASN A 326 17.49 -9.43 2.42
C ASN A 326 18.16 -8.23 1.75
N SER A 327 19.25 -8.47 1.03
CA SER A 327 20.02 -7.42 0.35
C SER A 327 19.24 -6.66 -0.72
N GLN A 328 18.15 -7.22 -1.26
CA GLN A 328 17.31 -6.55 -2.27
C GLN A 328 16.47 -5.42 -1.65
N LEU A 329 16.15 -5.52 -0.35
CA LEU A 329 15.49 -4.45 0.41
C LEU A 329 16.48 -3.35 0.86
N GLN A 330 17.79 -3.58 0.80
CA GLN A 330 18.79 -2.71 1.45
C GLN A 330 18.73 -1.27 0.95
N LYS A 331 18.66 -1.08 -0.37
CA LYS A 331 18.55 0.25 -1.00
C LYS A 331 17.30 1.01 -0.55
N ILE A 332 16.20 0.31 -0.30
CA ILE A 332 14.98 0.91 0.24
C ILE A 332 15.25 1.37 1.67
N THR A 333 15.72 0.48 2.56
CA THR A 333 15.96 0.79 3.98
C THR A 333 16.98 1.90 4.20
N ASP A 334 18.01 2.00 3.34
CA ASP A 334 19.01 3.08 3.39
C ASP A 334 18.43 4.44 2.98
N THR A 335 17.36 4.45 2.18
CA THR A 335 16.74 5.69 1.70
C THR A 335 15.68 6.24 2.68
N LEU A 336 15.11 5.41 3.57
CA LEU A 336 13.98 5.80 4.41
C LEU A 336 14.25 7.00 5.34
N ASP A 337 15.47 7.12 5.88
CA ASP A 337 15.82 8.26 6.74
C ASP A 337 15.78 9.61 5.98
N SER A 338 15.85 9.61 4.64
CA SER A 338 15.71 10.83 3.82
C SER A 338 14.25 11.23 3.51
N ILE A 339 13.29 10.34 3.82
CA ILE A 339 11.84 10.55 3.63
C ILE A 339 11.06 10.33 4.93
N LYS A 340 11.71 10.59 6.07
CA LYS A 340 11.20 10.22 7.38
C LYS A 340 9.85 10.87 7.71
N GLU A 341 9.69 12.17 7.42
CA GLU A 341 8.44 12.89 7.65
C GLU A 341 7.42 12.69 6.52
N LYS A 342 6.12 12.76 6.85
CA LYS A 342 5.04 12.77 5.87
C LYS A 342 5.23 13.89 4.84
N GLY A 343 5.03 13.57 3.57
CA GLY A 343 5.14 14.49 2.44
C GLY A 343 6.56 14.63 1.89
N LYS A 344 7.57 14.04 2.52
CA LYS A 344 8.94 13.99 1.98
C LYS A 344 9.04 12.99 0.83
N GLN A 345 9.91 13.30 -0.13
CA GLN A 345 10.22 12.43 -1.26
C GLN A 345 11.66 12.67 -1.73
N THR A 346 12.27 11.66 -2.35
CA THR A 346 13.59 11.76 -2.97
C THR A 346 13.67 10.90 -4.24
N LEU A 347 14.73 11.10 -5.04
CA LEU A 347 14.97 10.30 -6.24
C LEU A 347 15.29 8.86 -5.88
N PHE A 348 14.65 7.92 -6.56
CA PHE A 348 14.85 6.48 -6.40
C PHE A 348 14.79 5.82 -7.78
N THR A 349 15.93 5.83 -8.46
CA THR A 349 16.09 5.34 -9.84
C THR A 349 16.89 4.05 -9.89
N ASN A 350 16.83 3.31 -10.99
CA ASN A 350 17.58 2.06 -11.20
C ASN A 350 17.28 1.04 -10.10
N PHE A 351 16.02 0.60 -10.02
CA PHE A 351 15.57 -0.43 -9.08
C PHE A 351 14.61 -1.38 -9.77
N ASP A 352 14.87 -2.68 -9.65
CA ASP A 352 14.06 -3.74 -10.24
C ASP A 352 13.14 -4.36 -9.19
N PRO A 353 11.80 -4.17 -9.25
CA PRO A 353 10.87 -4.84 -8.34
C PRO A 353 10.88 -6.37 -8.47
N LEU A 354 11.40 -6.93 -9.58
CA LEU A 354 11.52 -8.37 -9.77
C LEU A 354 12.46 -9.00 -8.72
N SER A 355 13.43 -8.22 -8.22
CA SER A 355 14.32 -8.62 -7.12
C SER A 355 13.60 -8.81 -5.78
N LEU A 356 12.37 -8.30 -5.63
CA LEU A 356 11.53 -8.47 -4.45
C LEU A 356 10.49 -9.60 -4.62
N LEU A 357 10.57 -10.39 -5.70
CA LEU A 357 9.72 -11.56 -5.86
C LEU A 357 10.41 -12.84 -5.32
N PRO A 358 9.63 -13.78 -4.77
CA PRO A 358 10.13 -15.10 -4.39
C PRO A 358 10.54 -15.94 -5.62
N PRO A 359 11.33 -17.02 -5.43
CA PRO A 359 11.70 -17.94 -6.51
C PRO A 359 10.52 -18.65 -7.18
N SER A 360 9.48 -19.03 -6.44
CA SER A 360 8.24 -19.58 -6.99
C SER A 360 7.17 -18.50 -7.14
N TRP A 361 6.55 -18.42 -8.31
CA TRP A 361 5.44 -17.51 -8.60
C TRP A 361 4.08 -18.20 -8.54
N ASP A 362 3.95 -19.37 -7.90
CA ASP A 362 2.63 -19.94 -7.61
C ASP A 362 1.80 -18.95 -6.77
N TYR A 363 0.52 -18.79 -7.07
CA TYR A 363 -0.29 -17.70 -6.51
C TYR A 363 -1.75 -18.06 -6.23
N TRP A 364 -2.33 -17.34 -5.28
CA TRP A 364 -3.78 -17.23 -5.11
C TRP A 364 -4.33 -16.02 -5.85
N THR A 365 -5.54 -16.10 -6.39
CA THR A 365 -6.20 -14.95 -7.01
C THR A 365 -7.68 -14.87 -6.69
N TYR A 366 -8.19 -13.64 -6.55
CA TYR A 366 -9.59 -13.33 -6.29
C TYR A 366 -9.90 -11.87 -6.69
N PRO A 367 -11.16 -11.52 -7.03
CA PRO A 367 -11.59 -10.14 -7.24
C PRO A 367 -11.77 -9.41 -5.90
N GLY A 368 -11.21 -8.22 -5.78
CA GLY A 368 -11.15 -7.48 -4.52
C GLY A 368 -11.08 -5.96 -4.69
N SER A 369 -10.68 -5.29 -3.61
CA SER A 369 -10.61 -3.84 -3.53
C SER A 369 -9.20 -3.31 -3.28
N LEU A 370 -9.05 -1.99 -3.41
CA LEU A 370 -7.99 -1.27 -2.69
C LEU A 370 -8.17 -1.48 -1.17
N THR A 371 -7.07 -1.63 -0.44
CA THR A 371 -7.07 -1.80 1.02
C THR A 371 -6.95 -0.50 1.80
N VAL A 372 -6.76 0.62 1.09
CA VAL A 372 -6.80 2.00 1.61
C VAL A 372 -7.87 2.82 0.88
N PRO A 373 -8.45 3.86 1.51
CA PRO A 373 -9.38 4.78 0.85
C PRO A 373 -8.87 5.28 -0.51
N PRO A 374 -9.71 5.27 -1.56
CA PRO A 374 -11.18 5.16 -1.55
C PRO A 374 -11.77 3.73 -1.51
N LEU A 375 -10.99 2.66 -1.30
CA LEU A 375 -11.49 1.27 -1.15
C LEU A 375 -12.29 0.73 -2.36
N LEU A 376 -12.03 1.24 -3.56
CA LEU A 376 -12.72 0.85 -4.79
C LEU A 376 -12.50 -0.64 -5.12
N GLU A 377 -13.58 -1.30 -5.56
CA GLU A 377 -13.63 -2.74 -5.91
C GLU A 377 -13.16 -2.98 -7.35
N SER A 378 -11.93 -2.55 -7.62
CA SER A 378 -11.31 -2.50 -8.96
C SER A 378 -10.07 -3.37 -9.09
N VAL A 379 -9.77 -4.24 -8.11
CA VAL A 379 -8.49 -4.94 -7.99
C VAL A 379 -8.64 -6.44 -8.25
N THR A 380 -7.96 -6.93 -9.28
CA THR A 380 -7.62 -8.35 -9.37
C THR A 380 -6.40 -8.63 -8.49
N TRP A 381 -6.59 -9.33 -7.38
CA TRP A 381 -5.50 -9.70 -6.47
C TRP A 381 -4.75 -10.93 -6.98
N ILE A 382 -3.43 -10.92 -6.86
CA ILE A 382 -2.54 -12.03 -7.18
C ILE A 382 -1.54 -12.14 -6.01
N ILE A 383 -1.81 -13.02 -5.05
CA ILE A 383 -1.01 -13.19 -3.83
C ILE A 383 -0.02 -14.35 -4.05
N LEU A 384 1.28 -14.06 -4.08
CA LEU A 384 2.30 -15.09 -4.23
C LEU A 384 2.41 -15.93 -2.95
N LYS A 385 2.43 -17.25 -3.09
CA LYS A 385 2.40 -18.21 -1.97
C LYS A 385 3.66 -18.18 -1.12
N GLN A 386 4.82 -18.01 -1.75
CA GLN A 386 6.11 -18.06 -1.08
C GLN A 386 6.47 -16.66 -0.54
N PRO A 387 6.73 -16.52 0.78
CA PRO A 387 7.22 -15.25 1.33
C PRO A 387 8.68 -15.01 0.93
N ILE A 388 9.09 -13.74 0.94
CA ILE A 388 10.51 -13.35 0.99
C ILE A 388 10.92 -13.11 2.43
N ASN A 389 12.21 -13.23 2.73
CA ASN A 389 12.73 -12.88 4.05
C ASN A 389 12.92 -11.36 4.20
N ILE A 390 12.84 -10.89 5.44
CA ILE A 390 13.32 -9.58 5.90
C ILE A 390 13.97 -9.77 7.28
N SER A 391 15.07 -9.09 7.57
CA SER A 391 15.62 -9.10 8.94
C SER A 391 14.85 -8.16 9.86
N SER A 392 14.73 -8.49 11.17
CA SER A 392 14.12 -7.59 12.17
C SER A 392 14.70 -6.17 12.16
N GLN A 393 15.99 -6.04 11.81
CA GLN A 393 16.69 -4.76 11.70
C GLN A 393 16.20 -3.93 10.50
N GLN A 394 15.95 -4.58 9.36
CA GLN A 394 15.36 -3.94 8.18
C GLN A 394 13.88 -3.59 8.43
N LEU A 395 13.12 -4.46 9.08
CA LEU A 395 11.72 -4.19 9.43
C LEU A 395 11.60 -3.05 10.45
N ALA A 396 12.51 -2.96 11.42
CA ALA A 396 12.58 -1.83 12.35
C ALA A 396 12.81 -0.47 11.65
N LYS A 397 13.51 -0.44 10.50
CA LYS A 397 13.65 0.78 9.68
C LYS A 397 12.33 1.25 9.06
N PHE A 398 11.34 0.38 8.84
CA PHE A 398 10.02 0.82 8.37
C PHE A 398 9.27 1.57 9.47
N ARG A 399 9.40 1.09 10.71
CA ARG A 399 8.78 1.68 11.92
C ARG A 399 9.42 3.00 12.38
N THR A 400 10.51 3.46 11.77
CA THR A 400 11.11 4.78 12.07
C THR A 400 10.48 5.93 11.27
N LEU A 401 9.71 5.63 10.23
CA LEU A 401 8.94 6.62 9.47
C LEU A 401 7.87 7.28 10.33
N LEU A 402 7.53 8.53 10.01
CA LEU A 402 6.49 9.31 10.69
C LEU A 402 5.23 9.42 9.82
N CYS A 403 4.07 9.35 10.47
CA CYS A 403 2.77 9.65 9.85
C CYS A 403 2.42 11.15 9.90
N THR A 404 3.28 11.96 10.51
CA THR A 404 3.17 13.43 10.69
C THR A 404 4.22 14.16 9.84
N ALA A 405 3.89 15.38 9.44
CA ALA A 405 4.75 16.23 8.60
C ALA A 405 5.86 16.92 9.43
N GLU A 406 6.82 17.52 8.73
CA GLU A 406 7.86 18.34 9.35
C GLU A 406 7.25 19.54 10.10
N GLY A 407 7.67 19.75 11.35
CA GLY A 407 7.12 20.79 12.23
C GLY A 407 5.87 20.38 13.03
N GLU A 408 5.27 19.22 12.73
CA GLU A 408 4.22 18.63 13.57
C GLU A 408 4.82 17.86 14.76
N THR A 409 3.99 17.51 15.75
CA THR A 409 4.41 16.61 16.84
C THR A 409 4.63 15.21 16.28
N ALA A 410 5.88 14.73 16.31
CA ALA A 410 6.27 13.46 15.70
C ALA A 410 5.42 12.26 16.20
N ALA A 411 4.77 11.56 15.28
CA ALA A 411 4.12 10.27 15.52
C ALA A 411 4.65 9.23 14.53
N PHE A 412 5.12 8.09 15.06
CA PHE A 412 5.67 7.00 14.26
C PHE A 412 4.59 6.17 13.56
N LEU A 413 4.84 5.81 12.30
CA LEU A 413 4.02 4.89 11.53
C LEU A 413 4.33 3.44 11.94
N LEU A 414 3.89 3.07 13.15
CA LEU A 414 4.17 1.75 13.74
C LEU A 414 3.36 0.61 13.09
N SER A 415 2.21 0.91 12.48
CA SER A 415 1.38 -0.07 11.77
C SER A 415 0.49 0.64 10.75
N ASN A 416 0.28 0.01 9.61
CA ASN A 416 -0.47 0.60 8.49
C ASN A 416 -1.31 -0.41 7.69
N HIS A 417 -1.70 -1.54 8.30
CA HIS A 417 -2.51 -2.60 7.67
C HIS A 417 -4.01 -2.49 8.01
N ARG A 418 -4.87 -2.85 7.06
CA ARG A 418 -6.32 -3.09 7.23
C ARG A 418 -6.54 -4.54 7.71
N PRO A 419 -7.50 -4.79 8.62
CA PRO A 419 -7.91 -6.16 8.97
C PRO A 419 -8.57 -6.90 7.79
N PRO A 420 -8.56 -8.25 7.77
CA PRO A 420 -9.35 -9.07 6.85
C PRO A 420 -10.82 -8.67 6.81
N GLN A 421 -11.38 -8.64 5.60
CA GLN A 421 -12.76 -8.30 5.29
C GLN A 421 -13.56 -9.58 4.93
N PRO A 422 -14.89 -9.57 5.06
CA PRO A 422 -15.71 -10.75 4.76
C PRO A 422 -15.60 -11.23 3.29
N LEU A 423 -15.42 -12.54 3.09
CA LEU A 423 -15.27 -13.13 1.75
C LEU A 423 -16.54 -13.01 0.88
N LYS A 424 -17.74 -12.99 1.49
CA LYS A 424 -19.05 -12.79 0.83
C LYS A 424 -19.28 -13.66 -0.42
N GLY A 425 -18.91 -14.94 -0.35
CA GLY A 425 -19.16 -15.91 -1.43
C GLY A 425 -18.22 -15.81 -2.64
N ARG A 426 -17.27 -14.87 -2.64
CA ARG A 426 -16.16 -14.87 -3.61
C ARG A 426 -15.36 -16.18 -3.51
N LYS A 427 -14.81 -16.61 -4.64
CA LYS A 427 -13.94 -17.79 -4.72
C LYS A 427 -12.50 -17.32 -4.79
N VAL A 428 -11.63 -18.00 -4.04
CA VAL A 428 -10.17 -17.86 -4.18
C VAL A 428 -9.69 -19.03 -5.04
N HIS A 429 -9.00 -18.69 -6.14
CA HIS A 429 -8.45 -19.66 -7.08
C HIS A 429 -6.95 -19.82 -6.82
N LEU A 430 -6.41 -21.01 -7.04
CA LEU A 430 -5.00 -21.35 -6.95
C LEU A 430 -4.45 -21.67 -8.34
N GLN A 431 -3.42 -20.93 -8.74
CA GLN A 431 -2.49 -21.38 -9.75
C GLN A 431 -1.26 -21.93 -9.03
N ALA A 432 -0.87 -23.15 -9.38
CA ALA A 432 0.36 -23.75 -8.90
C ALA A 432 1.03 -24.53 -10.03
N THR A 433 2.35 -24.47 -10.05
CA THR A 433 3.18 -25.33 -10.88
C THR A 433 3.06 -26.75 -10.34
N VAL A 434 2.26 -27.60 -11.00
CA VAL A 434 2.16 -29.02 -10.63
C VAL A 434 3.56 -29.63 -10.84
N PRO A 435 4.20 -30.22 -9.80
CA PRO A 435 5.43 -30.95 -10.00
C PRO A 435 5.17 -32.03 -11.05
N SER A 436 6.05 -32.15 -12.04
CA SER A 436 5.97 -33.26 -12.98
C SER A 436 6.29 -34.55 -12.23
N GLU A 437 5.25 -35.23 -11.74
CA GLU A 437 5.36 -36.63 -11.33
C GLU A 437 6.01 -37.38 -12.48
N HIS A 438 7.12 -38.07 -12.18
CA HIS A 438 7.85 -38.82 -13.19
C HIS A 438 7.01 -40.03 -13.58
N CYS A 439 6.48 -40.02 -14.81
CA CYS A 439 6.02 -41.22 -15.51
C CYS A 439 7.19 -42.18 -15.79
#